data_AF-Q5XHJ3-F1
#
_entry.id   AF-Q5XHJ3-F1
#
_cell.length_a   1.000
_cell.length_b   1.000
_cell.length_c   1.000
_cell.angle_alpha   90.00
_cell.angle_beta   90.00
_cell.angle_gamma   90.00
#
_symmetry.space_group_name_H-M   'P 1'
#
loop_
_entity.id
_entity.type
_entity.pdbx_description
1 polymer ?
#
loop_
_entity_poly.entity_id
_entity_poly.type
_entity_poly.pdbx_seq_one_letter_code
_entity_poly.pdbx_strand_id
1 'polypeptide(L)'
;MEPSSETGMDPPLSQETFEDLWSLLPDPLQTVTCRLDNLSEFPDYPLAADMTVLQEGLMGNAVPTVTSCAVPSTDDYAGKYGLQLDFQQNGTAKSVTCTYSPELNKLFCQLAKTCPLLVRVESPPPRGSILRATAVYKKSEHVAEVVKRCPHHERSVEPGEDAAPPSHLMRVEGNLQASYMEDVNSGRHSVCVPYEGPQVGTECTTVLYNYMCNSSCMGGMNRRPILTIITLETPQGLLLGRRCFEVRVCACPGRDRRTEEDNYTKKRGLKPSGKRELAHPPSSEPPLPKKRLVVDDDEEIFTLRIKGRSRYEMIKKLNDALELQESLDQQKVTIKCRKCRDEIKPKKGKKLLVKDEQPDSE
;
A
#
# COMPACT_ATOMS: atom_id res chain seq x y z
N MET A 1 48.69 -58.36 -7.23
CA MET A 1 47.25 -58.63 -7.18
C MET A 1 46.54 -57.36 -7.59
N GLU A 2 45.51 -57.51 -8.43
CA GLU A 2 44.89 -56.42 -9.18
C GLU A 2 43.92 -55.57 -8.32
N PRO A 3 43.60 -54.34 -8.75
CA PRO A 3 42.66 -53.47 -8.05
C PRO A 3 41.21 -53.74 -8.47
N SER A 4 40.28 -53.70 -7.52
CA SER A 4 38.84 -53.67 -7.80
C SER A 4 38.32 -52.23 -7.88
N SER A 5 37.65 -51.94 -9.01
CA SER A 5 36.66 -50.87 -9.20
C SER A 5 35.48 -51.04 -8.21
N GLU A 6 34.58 -50.08 -7.95
CA GLU A 6 33.90 -49.21 -8.90
C GLU A 6 33.54 -47.82 -8.34
N THR A 7 33.50 -46.85 -9.26
CA THR A 7 32.88 -45.53 -9.09
C THR A 7 31.47 -45.54 -9.70
N GLY A 8 30.46 -45.05 -8.97
CA GLY A 8 29.10 -44.90 -9.48
C GLY A 8 28.39 -43.72 -8.83
N MET A 9 28.44 -42.55 -9.48
CA MET A 9 27.54 -41.43 -9.20
C MET A 9 26.35 -41.55 -10.15
N ASP A 10 25.12 -41.67 -9.64
CA ASP A 10 23.92 -41.64 -10.48
C ASP A 10 23.61 -40.21 -10.95
N PRO A 11 23.55 -39.94 -12.27
CA PRO A 11 23.03 -38.70 -12.83
C PRO A 11 21.48 -38.74 -12.91
N PRO A 12 20.81 -37.58 -13.03
CA PRO A 12 19.35 -37.52 -12.98
C PRO A 12 18.67 -38.11 -14.22
N LEU A 13 17.46 -38.63 -13.97
CA LEU A 13 16.46 -39.15 -14.92
C LEU A 13 16.53 -38.54 -16.33
N SER A 14 16.67 -39.42 -17.33
CA SER A 14 16.65 -39.05 -18.75
C SER A 14 15.28 -38.54 -19.20
N GLN A 15 15.34 -37.62 -20.16
CA GLN A 15 14.21 -36.83 -20.65
C GLN A 15 13.12 -37.67 -21.35
N GLU A 16 13.45 -38.89 -21.76
CA GLU A 16 12.57 -39.84 -22.46
C GLU A 16 11.48 -40.43 -21.53
N THR A 17 11.77 -40.58 -20.23
CA THR A 17 10.83 -41.13 -19.24
C THR A 17 9.54 -40.31 -19.06
N PHE A 18 9.53 -39.05 -19.52
CA PHE A 18 8.38 -38.15 -19.39
C PHE A 18 7.40 -38.26 -20.57
N GLU A 19 7.88 -38.60 -21.78
CA GLU A 19 7.03 -38.74 -22.98
C GLU A 19 6.17 -40.01 -22.92
N ASP A 20 6.73 -41.10 -22.39
CA ASP A 20 5.98 -42.33 -22.07
C ASP A 20 4.90 -42.10 -20.99
N LEU A 21 5.16 -41.24 -20.00
CA LEU A 21 4.17 -40.92 -18.97
C LEU A 21 3.05 -40.01 -19.51
N TRP A 22 3.39 -39.11 -20.43
CA TRP A 22 2.45 -38.18 -21.05
C TRP A 22 1.49 -38.88 -22.02
N SER A 23 1.99 -39.87 -22.76
CA SER A 23 1.20 -40.66 -23.72
C SER A 23 0.26 -41.70 -23.07
N LEU A 24 0.35 -41.88 -21.74
CA LEU A 24 -0.59 -42.69 -20.94
C LEU A 24 -1.78 -41.90 -20.35
N LEU A 25 -1.83 -40.57 -20.57
CA LEU A 25 -2.97 -39.75 -20.11
C LEU A 25 -4.10 -39.75 -21.16
N PRO A 26 -5.37 -39.99 -20.78
CA PRO A 26 -6.48 -40.04 -21.73
C PRO A 26 -6.86 -38.65 -22.27
N ASP A 27 -7.17 -38.60 -23.56
CA ASP A 27 -7.49 -37.37 -24.30
C ASP A 27 -8.79 -36.70 -23.81
N PRO A 28 -8.80 -35.39 -23.50
CA PRO A 28 -9.94 -34.71 -22.86
C PRO A 28 -11.15 -34.46 -23.78
N LEU A 29 -11.14 -34.99 -25.01
CA LEU A 29 -12.22 -34.84 -26.00
C LEU A 29 -13.03 -36.11 -26.27
N GLN A 30 -12.76 -37.24 -25.58
CA GLN A 30 -13.50 -38.50 -25.77
C GLN A 30 -14.37 -38.93 -24.56
N THR A 31 -14.28 -38.24 -23.42
CA THR A 31 -15.09 -38.58 -22.23
C THR A 31 -16.56 -38.13 -22.32
N VAL A 32 -16.98 -37.49 -23.44
CA VAL A 32 -18.34 -37.00 -23.68
C VAL A 32 -19.03 -37.76 -24.81
N THR A 33 -18.91 -39.10 -24.84
CA THR A 33 -19.84 -40.02 -25.53
C THR A 33 -19.45 -41.46 -25.20
N CYS A 34 -20.07 -42.06 -24.17
CA CYS A 34 -20.33 -43.52 -24.04
C CYS A 34 -20.84 -43.86 -22.63
N ARG A 35 -22.17 -43.90 -22.46
CA ARG A 35 -22.94 -44.83 -21.59
C ARG A 35 -24.39 -44.34 -21.45
N LEU A 36 -25.10 -44.35 -22.56
CA LEU A 36 -26.54 -44.59 -22.56
C LEU A 36 -26.74 -45.83 -23.42
N ASP A 37 -26.95 -46.97 -22.78
CA ASP A 37 -27.75 -48.08 -23.31
C ASP A 37 -27.91 -49.17 -22.23
N ASN A 38 -29.15 -49.67 -22.14
CA ASN A 38 -29.57 -50.92 -21.51
C ASN A 38 -29.57 -51.02 -19.95
N LEU A 39 -30.66 -50.56 -19.33
CA LEU A 39 -31.63 -51.50 -18.73
C LEU A 39 -33.02 -50.84 -18.55
N SER A 40 -34.08 -51.63 -18.73
CA SER A 40 -35.49 -51.22 -18.68
C SER A 40 -36.23 -51.87 -17.51
N GLU A 41 -37.05 -51.11 -16.78
CA GLU A 41 -38.41 -51.50 -16.31
C GLU A 41 -39.10 -50.35 -15.54
N PHE A 42 -40.44 -50.28 -15.62
CA PHE A 42 -41.37 -49.22 -15.17
C PHE A 42 -42.08 -49.63 -13.83
N PRO A 43 -42.88 -48.81 -13.07
CA PRO A 43 -43.91 -47.88 -13.59
C PRO A 43 -44.33 -46.58 -12.82
N ASP A 44 -44.85 -45.64 -13.62
CA ASP A 44 -46.06 -44.77 -13.51
C ASP A 44 -46.53 -44.06 -12.22
N TYR A 45 -46.65 -42.71 -12.29
CA TYR A 45 -47.88 -41.83 -12.17
C TYR A 45 -47.51 -40.34 -11.81
N PRO A 46 -48.31 -39.28 -12.13
CA PRO A 46 -48.44 -38.65 -13.46
C PRO A 46 -48.16 -37.11 -13.51
N LEU A 47 -48.09 -36.55 -14.74
CA LEU A 47 -48.56 -35.21 -15.25
C LEU A 47 -48.74 -34.00 -14.28
N ALA A 48 -48.47 -32.72 -14.59
CA ALA A 48 -47.89 -31.96 -15.72
C ALA A 48 -47.61 -30.51 -15.18
N ALA A 49 -47.15 -29.45 -15.87
CA ALA A 49 -46.75 -29.14 -17.27
C ALA A 49 -45.55 -28.14 -17.17
N ASP A 50 -45.11 -27.28 -18.10
CA ASP A 50 -45.47 -26.86 -19.47
C ASP A 50 -44.15 -26.42 -20.17
N MET A 51 -44.09 -26.40 -21.50
CA MET A 51 -42.87 -26.06 -22.26
C MET A 51 -43.02 -24.74 -23.04
N THR A 52 -41.91 -24.04 -23.29
CA THR A 52 -41.81 -22.75 -24.01
C THR A 52 -42.37 -21.56 -23.22
N VAL A 53 -41.56 -20.60 -22.75
CA VAL A 53 -40.85 -19.62 -23.57
C VAL A 53 -39.41 -19.41 -23.07
N LEU A 54 -38.44 -19.88 -23.84
CA LEU A 54 -37.04 -19.44 -23.75
C LEU A 54 -36.65 -18.81 -25.08
N GLN A 55 -36.81 -17.48 -25.19
CA GLN A 55 -36.10 -16.71 -26.20
C GLN A 55 -35.79 -15.30 -25.68
N GLU A 56 -34.57 -14.84 -26.02
CA GLU A 56 -34.06 -13.47 -25.89
C GLU A 56 -33.75 -12.92 -24.49
N GLY A 57 -32.50 -13.16 -24.07
CA GLY A 57 -31.80 -12.42 -23.03
C GLY A 57 -30.32 -12.79 -23.02
N LEU A 58 -29.45 -11.96 -23.60
CA LEU A 58 -28.01 -12.26 -23.76
C LEU A 58 -27.37 -12.68 -22.43
N MET A 59 -26.84 -13.90 -22.38
CA MET A 59 -26.01 -14.38 -21.29
C MET A 59 -24.64 -13.67 -21.32
N GLY A 60 -24.56 -12.52 -20.68
CA GLY A 60 -23.28 -11.95 -20.27
C GLY A 60 -22.66 -12.86 -19.19
N ASN A 61 -21.63 -13.62 -19.56
CA ASN A 61 -20.88 -14.49 -18.64
C ASN A 61 -20.10 -13.66 -17.60
N ALA A 62 -20.81 -13.13 -16.61
CA ALA A 62 -20.21 -12.61 -15.39
C ALA A 62 -19.78 -13.78 -14.51
N VAL A 63 -18.53 -14.23 -14.69
CA VAL A 63 -17.87 -15.13 -13.72
C VAL A 63 -17.97 -14.46 -12.35
N PRO A 64 -18.48 -15.15 -11.30
CA PRO A 64 -18.49 -14.58 -9.96
C PRO A 64 -17.05 -14.39 -9.50
N THR A 65 -16.60 -13.14 -9.40
CA THR A 65 -15.26 -12.80 -8.90
C THR A 65 -15.20 -13.08 -7.40
N VAL A 66 -14.87 -14.33 -7.06
CA VAL A 66 -14.70 -14.81 -5.69
C VAL A 66 -13.59 -14.00 -5.01
N THR A 67 -13.87 -13.47 -3.82
CA THR A 67 -12.92 -12.60 -3.10
C THR A 67 -11.84 -13.38 -2.32
N SER A 68 -12.03 -14.67 -2.06
CA SER A 68 -11.03 -15.59 -1.50
C SER A 68 -10.06 -16.11 -2.57
N CYS A 69 -9.02 -15.32 -2.85
CA CYS A 69 -7.85 -15.76 -3.60
C CYS A 69 -6.63 -15.87 -2.69
N ALA A 70 -5.74 -16.84 -2.96
CA ALA A 70 -4.45 -16.97 -2.28
C ALA A 70 -3.63 -15.67 -2.34
N VAL A 71 -3.74 -14.90 -3.43
CA VAL A 71 -3.24 -13.52 -3.54
C VAL A 71 -4.40 -12.62 -3.96
N PRO A 72 -5.03 -11.86 -3.04
CA PRO A 72 -6.10 -10.94 -3.41
C PRO A 72 -5.52 -9.76 -4.22
N SER A 73 -6.18 -9.40 -5.32
CA SER A 73 -5.76 -8.25 -6.15
C SER A 73 -5.90 -6.95 -5.36
N THR A 74 -4.85 -6.12 -5.42
CA THR A 74 -4.73 -4.82 -4.75
C THR A 74 -5.15 -3.65 -5.64
N ASP A 75 -5.67 -3.92 -6.85
CA ASP A 75 -6.04 -2.88 -7.80
C ASP A 75 -7.35 -2.21 -7.40
N ASP A 76 -7.37 -0.88 -7.42
CA ASP A 76 -8.53 -0.08 -7.03
C ASP A 76 -9.67 -0.21 -8.05
N TYR A 77 -10.83 -0.66 -7.58
CA TYR A 77 -12.03 -0.89 -8.40
C TYR A 77 -13.24 -0.19 -7.76
N ALA A 78 -13.69 0.92 -8.35
CA ALA A 78 -14.84 1.67 -7.83
C ALA A 78 -16.11 0.82 -7.78
N GLY A 79 -16.26 -0.05 -8.79
CA GLY A 79 -17.48 -0.79 -9.05
C GLY A 79 -18.68 0.09 -9.38
N LYS A 80 -19.83 -0.55 -9.59
CA LYS A 80 -21.06 0.12 -10.04
C LYS A 80 -21.68 1.08 -9.01
N TYR A 81 -21.24 1.02 -7.76
CA TYR A 81 -21.71 1.89 -6.66
C TYR A 81 -20.75 3.04 -6.34
N GLY A 82 -19.63 3.18 -7.06
CA GLY A 82 -18.68 4.26 -6.84
C GLY A 82 -18.05 4.23 -5.45
N LEU A 83 -17.52 3.08 -5.02
CA LEU A 83 -16.89 2.95 -3.71
C LEU A 83 -15.70 3.90 -3.60
N GLN A 84 -15.72 4.76 -2.58
CA GLN A 84 -14.67 5.71 -2.26
C GLN A 84 -14.34 5.62 -0.76
N LEU A 85 -13.07 5.84 -0.42
CA LEU A 85 -12.58 5.85 0.96
C LEU A 85 -12.02 7.22 1.28
N ASP A 86 -12.61 7.84 2.29
CA ASP A 86 -12.18 9.11 2.86
C ASP A 86 -11.62 8.88 4.27
N PHE A 87 -10.78 9.81 4.73
CA PHE A 87 -10.25 9.83 6.09
C PHE A 87 -10.44 11.22 6.68
N GLN A 88 -10.74 11.30 7.97
CA GLN A 88 -10.79 12.59 8.66
C GLN A 88 -9.40 13.26 8.60
N GLN A 89 -9.37 14.52 8.15
CA GLN A 89 -8.12 15.26 7.94
C GLN A 89 -7.48 15.70 9.27
N ASN A 90 -6.85 14.75 9.94
CA ASN A 90 -6.09 14.98 11.16
C ASN A 90 -4.69 15.51 10.82
N GLY A 91 -4.31 16.63 11.45
CA GLY A 91 -2.98 17.24 11.29
C GLY A 91 -1.83 16.36 11.77
N THR A 92 -0.58 16.85 11.64
CA THR A 92 0.64 16.07 11.95
C THR A 92 1.20 16.30 13.36
N ALA A 93 0.40 16.79 14.32
CA ALA A 93 0.87 17.08 15.67
C ALA A 93 1.39 15.84 16.42
N LYS A 94 2.28 16.03 17.40
CA LYS A 94 2.91 14.91 18.16
C LYS A 94 1.89 14.06 18.93
N SER A 95 0.78 14.65 19.34
CA SER A 95 -0.33 14.02 20.06
C SER A 95 -1.29 13.21 19.18
N VAL A 96 -1.16 13.27 17.85
CA VAL A 96 -2.11 12.60 16.95
C VAL A 96 -1.90 11.09 16.93
N THR A 97 -2.95 10.37 17.29
CA THR A 97 -3.03 8.90 17.36
C THR A 97 -3.25 8.26 15.99
N CYS A 98 -3.88 8.97 15.05
CA CYS A 98 -4.22 8.51 13.71
C CYS A 98 -4.23 9.70 12.72
N THR A 99 -3.44 9.62 11.64
CA THR A 99 -3.39 10.61 10.55
C THR A 99 -3.21 9.92 9.20
N TYR A 100 -3.85 10.44 8.16
CA TYR A 100 -3.79 9.91 6.80
C TYR A 100 -3.03 10.87 5.89
N SER A 101 -2.16 10.35 5.03
CA SER A 101 -1.45 11.08 3.99
C SER A 101 -2.09 10.78 2.62
N PRO A 102 -2.76 11.77 1.99
CA PRO A 102 -3.29 11.62 0.64
C PRO A 102 -2.19 11.40 -0.42
N GLU A 103 -1.05 12.07 -0.27
CA GLU A 103 0.08 12.00 -1.23
C GLU A 103 0.70 10.59 -1.35
N LEU A 104 0.62 9.82 -0.27
CA LEU A 104 1.15 8.47 -0.15
C LEU A 104 0.07 7.38 -0.23
N ASN A 105 -1.22 7.75 -0.26
CA ASN A 105 -2.35 6.86 0.03
C ASN A 105 -2.07 5.98 1.26
N LYS A 106 -1.73 6.61 2.39
CA LYS A 106 -1.16 5.92 3.56
C LYS A 106 -1.68 6.42 4.90
N LEU A 107 -2.20 5.48 5.69
CA LEU A 107 -2.61 5.65 7.08
C LEU A 107 -1.42 5.44 8.03
N PHE A 108 -1.23 6.40 8.94
CA PHE A 108 -0.30 6.30 10.06
C PHE A 108 -1.09 6.30 11.36
N CYS A 109 -0.96 5.25 12.16
CA CYS A 109 -1.73 5.09 13.39
C CYS A 109 -0.89 4.50 14.53
N GLN A 110 -1.35 4.69 15.78
CA GLN A 110 -0.79 4.05 16.97
C GLN A 110 -1.40 2.67 17.21
N LEU A 111 -0.63 1.80 17.88
CA LEU A 111 -1.06 0.49 18.33
C LEU A 111 -2.39 0.57 19.09
N ALA A 112 -3.37 -0.25 18.69
CA ALA A 112 -4.69 -0.37 19.29
C ALA A 112 -5.49 0.95 19.43
N LYS A 113 -5.14 1.99 18.67
CA LYS A 113 -5.92 3.24 18.61
C LYS A 113 -6.91 3.24 17.44
N THR A 114 -8.07 3.82 17.71
CA THR A 114 -9.19 3.96 16.79
C THR A 114 -8.79 4.76 15.55
N CYS A 115 -9.06 4.19 14.38
CA CYS A 115 -8.79 4.76 13.07
C CYS A 115 -10.13 4.88 12.32
N PRO A 116 -10.79 6.05 12.30
CA PRO A 116 -12.04 6.22 11.58
C PRO A 116 -11.79 6.21 10.07
N LEU A 117 -12.40 5.25 9.38
CA LEU A 117 -12.51 5.18 7.93
C LEU A 117 -13.90 5.70 7.52
N LEU A 118 -13.95 6.68 6.62
CA LEU A 118 -15.18 7.16 6.03
C LEU A 118 -15.40 6.41 4.72
N VAL A 119 -16.51 5.68 4.61
CA VAL A 119 -16.90 4.93 3.42
C VAL A 119 -18.00 5.70 2.70
N ARG A 120 -17.73 6.04 1.44
CA ARG A 120 -18.62 6.79 0.56
C ARG A 120 -19.01 5.90 -0.63
N VAL A 121 -20.27 5.99 -1.03
CA VAL A 121 -20.83 5.34 -2.23
C VAL A 121 -21.71 6.34 -2.97
N GLU A 122 -21.67 6.29 -4.29
CA GLU A 122 -22.45 7.19 -5.17
C GLU A 122 -23.91 6.74 -5.32
N SER A 123 -24.17 5.44 -5.17
CA SER A 123 -25.51 4.86 -5.14
C SER A 123 -25.62 3.75 -4.09
N PRO A 124 -26.79 3.56 -3.46
CA PRO A 124 -26.93 2.61 -2.36
C PRO A 124 -26.76 1.16 -2.86
N PRO A 125 -25.88 0.35 -2.25
CA PRO A 125 -25.69 -1.04 -2.62
C PRO A 125 -26.88 -1.93 -2.18
N PRO A 126 -26.94 -3.20 -2.61
CA PRO A 126 -28.04 -4.09 -2.26
C PRO A 126 -28.16 -4.30 -0.75
N ARG A 127 -29.38 -4.54 -0.26
CA ARG A 127 -29.62 -4.82 1.17
C ARG A 127 -28.80 -6.02 1.63
N GLY A 128 -28.18 -5.89 2.81
CA GLY A 128 -27.29 -6.91 3.37
C GLY A 128 -25.87 -6.91 2.80
N SER A 129 -25.48 -5.94 1.97
CA SER A 129 -24.07 -5.79 1.58
C SER A 129 -23.18 -5.68 2.81
N ILE A 130 -21.92 -6.12 2.69
CA ILE A 130 -20.93 -6.11 3.76
C ILE A 130 -19.69 -5.36 3.33
N LEU A 131 -19.00 -4.75 4.29
CA LEU A 131 -17.65 -4.24 4.14
C LEU A 131 -16.68 -5.24 4.77
N ARG A 132 -15.77 -5.77 3.97
CA ARG A 132 -14.67 -6.65 4.43
C ARG A 132 -13.37 -5.86 4.42
N ALA A 133 -12.61 -5.94 5.50
CA ALA A 133 -11.24 -5.46 5.58
C ALA A 133 -10.25 -6.62 5.69
N THR A 134 -9.25 -6.64 4.82
CA THR A 134 -8.22 -7.69 4.74
C THR A 134 -6.83 -7.04 4.64
N ALA A 135 -5.88 -7.48 5.45
CA ALA A 135 -4.50 -6.99 5.42
C ALA A 135 -3.58 -7.92 4.60
N VAL A 136 -2.76 -7.34 3.72
CA VAL A 136 -1.74 -8.07 2.92
C VAL A 136 -0.40 -7.33 2.93
N TYR A 137 0.70 -8.04 2.71
CA TYR A 137 2.00 -7.39 2.52
C TYR A 137 2.08 -6.69 1.16
N LYS A 138 2.57 -5.45 1.14
CA LYS A 138 2.66 -4.62 -0.09
C LYS A 138 3.69 -5.14 -1.10
N LYS A 139 4.73 -5.82 -0.63
CA LYS A 139 5.79 -6.36 -1.50
C LYS A 139 5.40 -7.75 -2.02
N SER A 140 5.63 -7.99 -3.31
CA SER A 140 5.43 -9.30 -3.96
C SER A 140 6.17 -10.45 -3.25
N GLU A 141 7.38 -10.21 -2.74
CA GLU A 141 8.20 -11.21 -2.01
C GLU A 141 7.50 -11.78 -0.75
N HIS A 142 6.50 -11.09 -0.21
CA HIS A 142 5.75 -11.50 0.98
C HIS A 142 4.23 -11.58 0.74
N VAL A 143 3.73 -11.31 -0.48
CA VAL A 143 2.28 -11.12 -0.68
C VAL A 143 1.48 -12.39 -0.39
N ALA A 144 2.07 -13.57 -0.61
CA ALA A 144 1.47 -14.87 -0.28
C ALA A 144 1.40 -15.16 1.24
N GLU A 145 2.21 -14.48 2.07
CA GLU A 145 2.16 -14.65 3.52
C GLU A 145 0.89 -14.01 4.12
N VAL A 146 0.41 -14.58 5.22
CA VAL A 146 -0.70 -14.02 5.99
C VAL A 146 -0.17 -12.97 6.98
N VAL A 147 -0.84 -11.82 7.03
CA VAL A 147 -0.54 -10.77 8.01
C VAL A 147 -1.18 -11.10 9.36
N LYS A 148 -0.42 -11.75 10.24
CA LYS A 148 -0.84 -12.10 11.62
C LYS A 148 -0.17 -11.19 12.66
N ARG A 149 -0.72 -11.13 13.88
CA ARG A 149 -0.07 -10.48 15.03
C ARG A 149 1.22 -11.23 15.41
N CYS A 150 2.17 -10.57 16.07
CA CYS A 150 3.34 -11.27 16.59
C CYS A 150 2.98 -12.12 17.83
N PRO A 151 3.71 -13.23 18.10
CA PRO A 151 3.41 -14.13 19.23
C PRO A 151 3.40 -13.46 20.61
N HIS A 152 4.06 -12.31 20.77
CA HIS A 152 4.02 -11.53 22.02
C HIS A 152 2.66 -10.86 22.22
N HIS A 153 2.16 -10.15 21.20
CA HIS A 153 0.86 -9.47 21.26
C HIS A 153 -0.32 -10.44 21.15
N GLU A 154 -0.16 -11.54 20.41
CA GLU A 154 -1.16 -12.62 20.31
C GLU A 154 -1.45 -13.24 21.69
N ARG A 155 -0.41 -13.55 22.46
CA ARG A 155 -0.53 -14.09 23.83
C ARG A 155 -0.87 -13.06 24.91
N SER A 156 -0.82 -11.77 24.62
CA SER A 156 -1.10 -10.71 25.61
C SER A 156 -2.58 -10.32 25.70
N VAL A 157 -3.48 -11.17 25.19
CA VAL A 157 -4.93 -10.96 25.25
C VAL A 157 -5.48 -11.93 26.28
N GLU A 158 -5.97 -11.40 27.40
CA GLU A 158 -6.67 -12.20 28.39
C GLU A 158 -7.94 -12.81 27.77
N PRO A 159 -8.15 -14.14 27.86
CA PRO A 159 -9.30 -14.80 27.25
C PRO A 159 -10.57 -14.56 28.09
N GLY A 160 -11.29 -13.47 27.81
CA GLY A 160 -12.50 -13.14 28.57
C GLY A 160 -13.51 -12.19 27.91
N GLU A 161 -13.07 -11.08 27.28
CA GLU A 161 -13.98 -9.96 26.95
C GLU A 161 -14.05 -9.54 25.47
N ASP A 162 -13.14 -9.99 24.60
CA ASP A 162 -13.09 -9.56 23.20
C ASP A 162 -13.59 -10.64 22.24
N ALA A 163 -14.56 -10.28 21.38
CA ALA A 163 -15.09 -11.15 20.32
C ALA A 163 -14.08 -11.39 19.18
N ALA A 164 -13.01 -10.59 19.11
CA ALA A 164 -11.98 -10.68 18.08
C ALA A 164 -10.90 -11.73 18.41
N PRO A 165 -10.62 -12.70 17.53
CA PRO A 165 -9.54 -13.67 17.72
C PRO A 165 -8.19 -13.00 18.04
N PRO A 166 -7.34 -13.63 18.89
CA PRO A 166 -6.06 -13.05 19.29
C PRO A 166 -5.03 -12.99 18.14
N SER A 167 -5.25 -13.71 17.05
CA SER A 167 -4.34 -13.77 15.90
C SER A 167 -4.57 -12.64 14.87
N HIS A 168 -5.80 -12.10 14.79
CA HIS A 168 -6.22 -11.09 13.81
C HIS A 168 -5.55 -9.74 14.04
N LEU A 169 -4.88 -9.19 13.02
CA LEU A 169 -4.26 -7.86 13.11
C LEU A 169 -5.28 -6.72 13.25
N MET A 170 -6.37 -6.78 12.48
CA MET A 170 -7.39 -5.73 12.42
C MET A 170 -8.58 -6.08 13.31
N ARG A 171 -9.07 -5.10 14.06
CA ARG A 171 -10.31 -5.14 14.82
C ARG A 171 -11.23 -3.99 14.43
N VAL A 172 -12.50 -4.13 14.75
CA VAL A 172 -13.52 -3.08 14.64
C VAL A 172 -14.01 -2.70 16.03
N GLU A 173 -14.07 -1.41 16.29
CA GLU A 173 -14.53 -0.83 17.56
C GLU A 173 -15.98 -0.31 17.41
N GLY A 174 -16.80 -0.47 18.45
CA GLY A 174 -18.16 0.06 18.49
C GLY A 174 -19.22 -0.66 17.63
N ASN A 175 -18.89 -1.77 16.96
CA ASN A 175 -19.86 -2.56 16.19
C ASN A 175 -19.89 -4.03 16.65
N LEU A 176 -21.00 -4.43 17.28
CA LEU A 176 -21.21 -5.81 17.77
C LEU A 176 -21.54 -6.82 16.66
N GLN A 177 -21.84 -6.35 15.44
CA GLN A 177 -22.03 -7.21 14.26
C GLN A 177 -20.72 -7.42 13.47
N ALA A 178 -19.58 -6.97 14.00
CA ALA A 178 -18.27 -7.29 13.45
C ALA A 178 -18.00 -8.80 13.53
N SER A 179 -17.80 -9.43 12.37
CA SER A 179 -17.51 -10.85 12.22
C SER A 179 -16.06 -11.05 11.79
N TYR A 180 -15.35 -11.92 12.49
CA TYR A 180 -13.95 -12.23 12.24
C TYR A 180 -13.83 -13.57 11.52
N MET A 181 -13.19 -13.58 10.35
CA MET A 181 -13.07 -14.76 9.50
C MET A 181 -11.61 -15.07 9.17
N GLU A 182 -11.20 -16.33 9.34
CA GLU A 182 -10.01 -16.90 8.72
C GLU A 182 -10.45 -17.71 7.50
N ASP A 183 -10.00 -17.33 6.31
CA ASP A 183 -10.33 -18.00 5.06
C ASP A 183 -9.72 -19.41 5.02
N VAL A 184 -10.55 -20.44 4.80
CA VAL A 184 -10.13 -21.85 4.90
C VAL A 184 -9.06 -22.22 3.86
N ASN A 185 -9.08 -21.58 2.69
CA ASN A 185 -8.19 -21.90 1.58
C ASN A 185 -6.84 -21.15 1.66
N SER A 186 -6.84 -19.87 2.07
CA SER A 186 -5.65 -19.01 2.10
C SER A 186 -5.12 -18.73 3.50
N GLY A 187 -5.83 -19.14 4.56
CA GLY A 187 -5.51 -18.82 5.96
C GLY A 187 -5.59 -17.32 6.28
N ARG A 188 -6.18 -16.50 5.40
CA ARG A 188 -6.18 -15.04 5.52
C ARG A 188 -7.20 -14.56 6.53
N HIS A 189 -6.75 -13.67 7.41
CA HIS A 189 -7.59 -12.97 8.37
C HIS A 189 -8.31 -11.80 7.71
N SER A 190 -9.63 -11.77 7.83
CA SER A 190 -10.47 -10.64 7.46
C SER A 190 -11.46 -10.31 8.57
N VAL A 191 -11.92 -9.06 8.62
CA VAL A 191 -13.03 -8.63 9.47
C VAL A 191 -14.12 -8.04 8.59
N CYS A 192 -15.37 -8.47 8.81
CA CYS A 192 -16.53 -8.01 8.07
C CYS A 192 -17.52 -7.30 8.99
N VAL A 193 -18.04 -6.17 8.51
CA VAL A 193 -19.17 -5.46 9.12
C VAL A 193 -20.30 -5.34 8.10
N PRO A 194 -21.57 -5.38 8.52
CA PRO A 194 -22.68 -4.99 7.66
C PRO A 194 -22.46 -3.57 7.12
N TYR A 195 -22.76 -3.35 5.84
CA TYR A 195 -22.83 -2.01 5.29
C TYR A 195 -24.12 -1.33 5.75
N GLU A 196 -23.98 -0.35 6.63
CA GLU A 196 -25.04 0.58 6.97
C GLU A 196 -24.97 1.79 6.01
N GLY A 197 -26.13 2.35 5.65
CA GLY A 197 -26.16 3.59 4.87
C GLY A 197 -25.75 4.80 5.71
N PRO A 198 -25.32 5.91 5.07
CA PRO A 198 -25.02 7.14 5.80
C PRO A 198 -26.26 7.65 6.56
N GLN A 199 -26.03 8.27 7.71
CA GLN A 199 -27.09 8.85 8.52
C GLN A 199 -27.70 10.07 7.83
N VAL A 200 -28.94 10.43 8.19
CA VAL A 200 -29.62 11.59 7.59
C VAL A 200 -28.80 12.86 7.85
N GLY A 201 -28.43 13.55 6.76
CA GLY A 201 -27.56 14.74 6.83
C GLY A 201 -26.06 14.45 6.71
N THR A 202 -25.64 13.19 6.52
CA THR A 202 -24.26 12.82 6.18
C THR A 202 -24.20 12.11 4.82
N GLU A 203 -23.02 12.12 4.19
CA GLU A 203 -22.76 11.47 2.90
C GLU A 203 -21.92 10.20 3.00
N CYS A 204 -21.32 9.97 4.17
CA CYS A 204 -20.40 8.86 4.43
C CYS A 204 -20.85 8.04 5.65
N THR A 205 -20.52 6.75 5.63
CA THR A 205 -20.65 5.84 6.78
C THR A 205 -19.29 5.69 7.44
N THR A 206 -19.20 5.77 8.77
CA THR A 206 -17.93 5.66 9.49
C THR A 206 -17.73 4.24 10.02
N VAL A 207 -16.60 3.61 9.71
CA VAL A 207 -16.18 2.35 10.33
C VAL A 207 -14.91 2.60 11.14
N LEU A 208 -14.91 2.18 12.41
CA LEU A 208 -13.81 2.40 13.34
C LEU A 208 -12.90 1.16 13.37
N TYR A 209 -11.71 1.26 12.78
CA TYR A 209 -10.73 0.16 12.75
C TYR A 209 -9.60 0.35 13.75
N ASN A 210 -9.07 -0.74 14.30
CA ASN A 210 -7.95 -0.74 15.22
C ASN A 210 -6.90 -1.75 14.75
N TYR A 211 -5.61 -1.39 14.82
CA TYR A 211 -4.52 -2.26 14.41
C TYR A 211 -3.73 -2.73 15.64
N MET A 212 -3.74 -4.04 15.86
CA MET A 212 -3.38 -4.67 17.15
C MET A 212 -1.92 -5.18 17.20
N CYS A 213 -1.05 -4.71 16.31
CA CYS A 213 0.38 -5.00 16.31
C CYS A 213 1.15 -3.83 15.67
N ASN A 214 2.32 -3.46 16.19
CA ASN A 214 3.16 -2.44 15.54
C ASN A 214 3.76 -3.01 14.25
N SER A 215 3.91 -2.19 13.21
CA SER A 215 4.56 -2.62 11.96
C SER A 215 6.00 -3.08 12.18
N SER A 216 6.66 -2.63 13.25
CA SER A 216 8.03 -3.03 13.63
C SER A 216 8.13 -4.33 14.43
N CYS A 217 7.02 -4.98 14.82
CA CYS A 217 7.06 -6.16 15.68
C CYS A 217 7.74 -7.36 15.00
N MET A 218 8.80 -7.87 15.64
CA MET A 218 9.45 -9.13 15.26
C MET A 218 8.49 -10.30 15.43
N GLY A 219 8.56 -11.29 14.53
CA GLY A 219 7.64 -12.43 14.49
C GLY A 219 6.21 -12.11 14.02
N GLY A 220 5.95 -10.89 13.53
CA GLY A 220 4.70 -10.52 12.86
C GLY A 220 4.99 -9.78 11.55
N MET A 221 4.56 -8.52 11.44
CA MET A 221 4.88 -7.68 10.28
C MET A 221 6.38 -7.48 10.05
N ASN A 222 7.22 -7.44 11.10
CA ASN A 222 8.68 -7.33 11.02
C ASN A 222 9.20 -6.24 10.04
N ARG A 223 8.67 -5.02 10.18
CA ARG A 223 8.97 -3.82 9.36
C ARG A 223 8.55 -3.91 7.89
N ARG A 224 7.84 -4.96 7.47
CA ARG A 224 7.29 -5.11 6.12
C ARG A 224 6.05 -4.22 5.97
N PRO A 225 5.95 -3.40 4.90
CA PRO A 225 4.77 -2.56 4.67
C PRO A 225 3.55 -3.41 4.31
N ILE A 226 2.37 -3.00 4.78
CA ILE A 226 1.09 -3.68 4.51
C ILE A 226 0.13 -2.75 3.77
N LEU A 227 -0.71 -3.34 2.93
CA LEU A 227 -1.91 -2.71 2.39
C LEU A 227 -3.12 -3.25 3.16
N THR A 228 -4.06 -2.37 3.49
CA THR A 228 -5.41 -2.75 3.87
C THR A 228 -6.28 -2.67 2.62
N ILE A 229 -6.92 -3.77 2.28
CA ILE A 229 -7.91 -3.89 1.22
C ILE A 229 -9.28 -3.81 1.87
N ILE A 230 -10.10 -2.85 1.43
CA ILE A 230 -11.52 -2.75 1.78
C ILE A 230 -12.33 -3.18 0.56
N THR A 231 -13.11 -4.24 0.70
CA THR A 231 -14.08 -4.68 -0.32
C THR A 231 -15.51 -4.45 0.15
N LEU A 232 -16.34 -3.93 -0.75
CA LEU A 232 -17.79 -3.95 -0.62
C LEU A 232 -18.27 -5.21 -1.34
N GLU A 233 -18.99 -6.07 -0.64
CA GLU A 233 -19.40 -7.40 -1.13
C GLU A 233 -20.90 -7.63 -0.89
N THR A 234 -21.54 -8.50 -1.68
CA THR A 234 -22.88 -9.03 -1.36
C THR A 234 -22.79 -10.07 -0.22
N PRO A 235 -23.92 -10.45 0.42
CA PRO A 235 -23.93 -11.58 1.35
C PRO A 235 -23.35 -12.90 0.79
N GLN A 236 -23.38 -13.06 -0.54
CA GLN A 236 -22.88 -14.23 -1.28
C GLN A 236 -21.40 -14.10 -1.66
N GLY A 237 -20.69 -13.06 -1.18
CA GLY A 237 -19.26 -12.84 -1.46
C GLY A 237 -18.96 -12.29 -2.86
N LEU A 238 -19.96 -11.78 -3.60
CA LEU A 238 -19.72 -11.15 -4.90
C LEU A 238 -19.14 -9.74 -4.71
N LEU A 239 -17.99 -9.48 -5.33
CA LEU A 239 -17.32 -8.17 -5.27
C LEU A 239 -18.15 -7.06 -5.94
N LEU A 240 -18.53 -6.04 -5.16
CA LEU A 240 -19.23 -4.84 -5.63
C LEU A 240 -18.31 -3.62 -5.79
N GLY A 241 -17.19 -3.59 -5.08
CA GLY A 241 -16.17 -2.53 -5.14
C GLY A 241 -14.97 -2.87 -4.26
N ARG A 242 -13.80 -2.31 -4.57
CA ARG A 242 -12.54 -2.50 -3.83
C ARG A 242 -11.71 -1.23 -3.78
N ARG A 243 -11.18 -0.90 -2.61
CA ARG A 243 -10.22 0.19 -2.40
C ARG A 243 -9.08 -0.25 -1.49
N CYS A 244 -7.86 0.18 -1.80
CA CYS A 244 -6.67 -0.19 -1.05
C CYS A 244 -5.93 1.06 -0.55
N PHE A 245 -5.36 0.97 0.66
CA PHE A 245 -4.48 1.99 1.22
C PHE A 245 -3.34 1.36 2.03
N GLU A 246 -2.17 2.00 2.10
CA GLU A 246 -1.05 1.52 2.91
C GLU A 246 -1.27 1.83 4.39
N VAL A 247 -0.82 0.96 5.29
CA VAL A 247 -0.91 1.20 6.74
C VAL A 247 0.44 1.06 7.43
N ARG A 248 0.74 2.01 8.31
CA ARG A 248 1.88 1.98 9.22
C ARG A 248 1.44 2.19 10.67
N VAL A 249 1.55 1.13 11.46
CA VAL A 249 1.31 1.15 12.90
C VAL A 249 2.62 1.50 13.62
N CYS A 250 2.68 2.68 14.23
CA CYS A 250 3.87 3.27 14.79
C CYS A 250 3.59 4.16 16.01
N ALA A 251 4.59 4.36 16.89
CA ALA A 251 4.40 5.14 18.12
C ALA A 251 4.17 6.65 17.89
N CYS A 252 4.60 7.21 16.75
CA CYS A 252 4.53 8.66 16.48
C CYS A 252 4.03 8.97 15.06
N PRO A 253 2.72 8.76 14.77
CA PRO A 253 2.15 8.92 13.43
C PRO A 253 2.50 10.24 12.73
N GLY A 254 2.30 11.38 13.40
CA GLY A 254 2.58 12.70 12.81
C GLY A 254 4.07 12.97 12.49
N ARG A 255 5.01 12.26 13.14
CA ARG A 255 6.44 12.34 12.81
C ARG A 255 6.76 11.46 11.61
N ASP A 256 6.33 10.20 11.67
CA ASP A 256 6.62 9.22 10.63
C ASP A 256 5.96 9.64 9.30
N ARG A 257 4.72 10.17 9.35
CA ARG A 257 4.04 10.78 8.20
C ARG A 257 4.89 11.89 7.56
N ARG A 258 5.26 12.94 8.30
CA ARG A 258 6.11 14.03 7.76
C ARG A 258 7.42 13.52 7.17
N THR A 259 8.04 12.54 7.83
CA THR A 259 9.33 11.98 7.40
C THR A 259 9.18 11.21 6.08
N GLU A 260 8.10 10.44 5.92
CA GLU A 260 7.81 9.73 4.68
C GLU A 260 7.34 10.66 3.54
N GLU A 261 6.52 11.67 3.84
CA GLU A 261 6.14 12.74 2.90
C GLU A 261 7.39 13.51 2.43
N ASP A 262 8.22 14.03 3.34
CA ASP A 262 9.48 14.71 3.00
C ASP A 262 10.39 13.84 2.12
N ASN A 263 10.47 12.54 2.38
CA ASN A 263 11.28 11.61 1.60
C ASN A 263 10.67 11.30 0.22
N TYR A 264 9.35 11.30 0.10
CA TYR A 264 8.64 11.13 -1.17
C TYR A 264 8.79 12.37 -2.05
N THR A 265 8.63 13.56 -1.48
CA THR A 265 8.79 14.85 -2.16
C THR A 265 10.24 15.05 -2.63
N LYS A 266 11.24 14.73 -1.79
CA LYS A 266 12.67 14.70 -2.19
C LYS A 266 12.95 13.71 -3.33
N LYS A 267 12.34 12.52 -3.32
CA LYS A 267 12.49 11.53 -4.41
C LYS A 267 11.85 11.98 -5.72
N ARG A 268 10.86 12.89 -5.67
CA ARG A 268 10.22 13.50 -6.83
C ARG A 268 10.89 14.79 -7.32
N GLY A 269 12.09 15.15 -6.80
CA GLY A 269 12.80 16.38 -7.20
C GLY A 269 12.20 17.69 -6.67
N LEU A 270 10.92 17.68 -6.30
CA LEU A 270 10.18 18.80 -5.71
C LEU A 270 10.87 19.28 -4.42
N LYS A 271 11.57 20.42 -4.49
CA LYS A 271 12.13 21.08 -3.30
C LYS A 271 11.03 21.90 -2.63
N PRO A 272 10.58 21.60 -1.39
CA PRO A 272 9.66 22.48 -0.68
C PRO A 272 10.38 23.79 -0.33
N SER A 273 10.00 24.89 -0.99
CA SER A 273 10.52 26.23 -0.75
C SER A 273 9.99 26.81 0.56
N GLY A 274 10.48 26.27 1.69
CA GLY A 274 9.98 26.54 3.03
C GLY A 274 10.96 27.28 3.95
N LYS A 275 11.48 28.43 3.54
CA LYS A 275 12.14 29.34 4.48
C LYS A 275 11.09 30.17 5.23
N ARG A 276 10.97 29.93 6.54
CA ARG A 276 10.38 30.89 7.47
C ARG A 276 11.21 32.17 7.46
N GLU A 277 10.61 33.29 7.09
CA GLU A 277 11.08 34.61 7.50
C GLU A 277 10.00 35.28 8.35
N LEU A 278 10.43 35.94 9.43
CA LEU A 278 9.53 36.61 10.37
C LEU A 278 9.04 37.93 9.77
N ALA A 279 7.78 38.26 10.04
CA ALA A 279 7.16 39.48 9.53
C ALA A 279 7.78 40.75 10.15
N HIS A 280 8.07 41.73 9.30
CA HIS A 280 8.15 43.15 9.67
C HIS A 280 7.37 43.99 8.63
N PRO A 281 6.76 45.12 9.03
CA PRO A 281 5.76 45.86 8.24
C PRO A 281 6.38 46.85 7.23
N PRO A 282 5.58 47.48 6.34
CA PRO A 282 6.04 47.87 5.00
C PRO A 282 6.56 49.31 4.87
N SER A 283 7.25 49.57 3.77
CA SER A 283 7.42 50.92 3.20
C SER A 283 7.31 50.87 1.66
N SER A 284 6.89 51.98 1.07
CA SER A 284 6.34 52.13 -0.29
C SER A 284 7.35 52.61 -1.33
N GLU A 285 7.24 52.16 -2.60
CA GLU A 285 7.30 52.97 -3.84
C GLU A 285 7.08 52.12 -5.14
N PRO A 286 6.84 52.70 -6.34
CA PRO A 286 6.03 52.10 -7.43
C PRO A 286 6.77 51.27 -8.51
N PRO A 287 6.04 50.57 -9.43
CA PRO A 287 6.58 49.42 -10.19
C PRO A 287 6.85 49.65 -11.69
N LEU A 288 7.98 49.13 -12.20
CA LEU A 288 8.31 48.97 -13.63
C LEU A 288 9.27 47.76 -13.84
N PRO A 289 9.36 47.18 -15.06
CA PRO A 289 8.38 46.30 -15.67
C PRO A 289 8.80 44.81 -15.60
N LYS A 290 7.84 43.89 -15.77
CA LYS A 290 8.05 42.43 -15.71
C LYS A 290 9.00 41.96 -16.83
N LYS A 291 10.25 41.61 -16.50
CA LYS A 291 10.99 40.63 -17.30
C LYS A 291 10.36 39.27 -17.08
N ARG A 292 9.77 38.68 -18.13
CA ARG A 292 9.49 37.24 -18.15
C ARG A 292 10.83 36.52 -17.95
N LEU A 293 11.01 35.92 -16.78
CA LEU A 293 11.91 34.78 -16.71
C LEU A 293 11.20 33.67 -17.48
N VAL A 294 11.82 33.27 -18.59
CA VAL A 294 11.48 32.04 -19.28
C VAL A 294 11.55 30.92 -18.24
N VAL A 295 10.50 30.13 -18.14
CA VAL A 295 10.55 28.88 -17.39
C VAL A 295 11.43 27.96 -18.23
N ASP A 296 12.58 27.61 -17.65
CA ASP A 296 13.51 26.63 -18.21
C ASP A 296 12.77 25.28 -18.21
N ASP A 297 12.47 24.75 -19.40
CA ASP A 297 11.62 23.57 -19.60
C ASP A 297 12.45 22.28 -19.76
N ASP A 298 13.72 22.34 -19.36
CA ASP A 298 14.77 21.36 -19.71
C ASP A 298 14.76 20.07 -18.84
N GLU A 299 13.75 19.86 -17.99
CA GLU A 299 13.56 18.61 -17.21
C GLU A 299 12.64 17.58 -17.92
N GLU A 300 12.54 17.59 -19.25
CA GLU A 300 11.79 16.59 -20.03
C GLU A 300 12.54 15.24 -20.13
N ILE A 301 11.97 14.18 -19.55
CA ILE A 301 12.59 12.84 -19.51
C ILE A 301 12.21 12.02 -20.76
N PHE A 302 13.17 11.82 -21.66
CA PHE A 302 13.01 10.99 -22.86
C PHE A 302 13.43 9.54 -22.65
N THR A 303 12.71 8.59 -23.27
CA THR A 303 13.03 7.14 -23.19
C THR A 303 13.70 6.63 -24.46
N LEU A 304 14.99 6.27 -24.38
CA LEU A 304 15.76 5.73 -25.51
C LEU A 304 15.82 4.19 -25.49
N ARG A 305 15.25 3.51 -26.49
CA ARG A 305 15.31 2.04 -26.62
C ARG A 305 16.58 1.58 -27.36
N ILE A 306 17.50 0.93 -26.66
CA ILE A 306 18.79 0.48 -27.20
C ILE A 306 18.81 -1.05 -27.37
N LYS A 307 19.25 -1.54 -28.55
CA LYS A 307 19.49 -2.98 -28.79
C LYS A 307 20.97 -3.34 -28.59
N GLY A 308 21.23 -4.27 -27.68
CA GLY A 308 22.55 -4.84 -27.38
C GLY A 308 23.19 -4.29 -26.11
N ARG A 309 23.60 -5.18 -25.20
CA ARG A 309 24.05 -4.85 -23.84
C ARG A 309 25.29 -3.94 -23.80
N SER A 310 26.30 -4.23 -24.63
CA SER A 310 27.51 -3.41 -24.73
C SER A 310 27.23 -1.95 -25.16
N ARG A 311 26.28 -1.74 -26.07
CA ARG A 311 25.86 -0.39 -26.52
C ARG A 311 25.10 0.35 -25.43
N TYR A 312 24.22 -0.35 -24.70
CA TYR A 312 23.54 0.19 -23.53
C TYR A 312 24.54 0.62 -22.45
N GLU A 313 25.53 -0.21 -22.11
CA GLU A 313 26.53 0.11 -21.09
C GLU A 313 27.44 1.29 -21.50
N MET A 314 27.72 1.47 -22.79
CA MET A 314 28.45 2.64 -23.30
C MET A 314 27.62 3.92 -23.18
N ILE A 315 26.38 3.92 -23.65
CA ILE A 315 25.49 5.09 -23.61
C ILE A 315 25.14 5.45 -22.16
N LYS A 316 24.91 4.46 -21.30
CA LYS A 316 24.69 4.66 -19.86
C LYS A 316 25.89 5.38 -19.22
N LYS A 317 27.12 4.90 -19.42
CA LYS A 317 28.32 5.54 -18.85
C LYS A 317 28.50 6.98 -19.31
N LEU A 318 28.09 7.31 -20.54
CA LEU A 318 28.12 8.67 -21.05
C LEU A 318 27.05 9.55 -20.41
N ASN A 319 25.83 9.04 -20.25
CA ASN A 319 24.75 9.73 -19.55
C ASN A 319 25.10 10.00 -18.07
N ASP A 320 25.50 8.96 -17.33
CA ASP A 320 25.93 9.04 -15.93
C ASP A 320 27.07 10.05 -15.73
N ALA A 321 27.95 10.24 -16.73
CA ALA A 321 29.05 11.21 -16.69
C ALA A 321 28.60 12.66 -16.95
N LEU A 322 27.61 12.88 -17.82
CA LEU A 322 27.06 14.21 -18.10
C LEU A 322 26.28 14.75 -16.89
N GLU A 323 25.42 13.92 -16.28
CA GLU A 323 24.69 14.27 -15.04
C GLU A 323 25.66 14.65 -13.89
N LEU A 324 26.79 13.94 -13.79
CA LEU A 324 27.84 14.24 -12.82
C LEU A 324 28.58 15.56 -13.14
N GLN A 325 28.80 15.86 -14.42
CA GLN A 325 29.46 17.09 -14.84
C GLN A 325 28.58 18.33 -14.56
N GLU A 326 27.30 18.28 -14.87
CA GLU A 326 26.33 19.33 -14.54
C GLU A 326 26.27 19.57 -13.02
N SER A 327 26.21 18.50 -12.23
CA SER A 327 26.26 18.55 -10.77
C SER A 327 27.51 19.25 -10.23
N LEU A 328 28.67 19.04 -10.87
CA LEU A 328 29.94 19.67 -10.49
C LEU A 328 30.04 21.14 -10.94
N ASP A 329 29.49 21.49 -12.10
CA ASP A 329 29.51 22.88 -12.59
C ASP A 329 28.54 23.77 -11.79
N GLN A 330 27.40 23.25 -11.34
CA GLN A 330 26.53 23.89 -10.34
C GLN A 330 27.27 24.15 -9.00
N GLN A 331 28.16 23.24 -8.58
CA GLN A 331 29.03 23.47 -7.40
C GLN A 331 30.11 24.54 -7.65
N LYS A 332 30.70 24.63 -8.85
CA LYS A 332 31.70 25.67 -9.16
C LYS A 332 31.10 27.08 -9.17
N VAL A 333 29.86 27.24 -9.67
CA VAL A 333 29.13 28.51 -9.64
C VAL A 333 28.91 28.99 -8.20
N THR A 334 28.48 28.10 -7.30
CA THR A 334 28.27 28.44 -5.88
C THR A 334 29.56 28.73 -5.12
N ILE A 335 30.70 28.15 -5.50
CA ILE A 335 32.02 28.45 -4.91
C ILE A 335 32.54 29.82 -5.39
N LYS A 336 32.43 30.16 -6.68
CA LYS A 336 32.82 31.49 -7.18
C LYS A 336 32.09 32.62 -6.44
N CYS A 337 30.80 32.44 -6.16
CA CYS A 337 29.98 33.42 -5.44
C CYS A 337 30.44 33.68 -3.99
N ARG A 338 31.17 32.75 -3.36
CA ARG A 338 31.76 32.97 -2.02
C ARG A 338 33.06 33.76 -2.08
N LYS A 339 33.86 33.62 -3.14
CA LYS A 339 35.20 34.25 -3.24
C LYS A 339 35.14 35.78 -3.43
N CYS A 340 33.98 36.34 -3.78
CA CYS A 340 33.75 37.78 -3.86
C CYS A 340 33.40 38.45 -2.52
N ARG A 341 33.39 37.71 -1.39
CA ARG A 341 33.01 38.26 -0.06
C ARG A 341 34.20 38.58 0.85
N ASP A 342 35.39 38.07 0.54
CA ASP A 342 36.59 38.20 1.39
C ASP A 342 37.58 39.26 0.87
N GLU A 343 37.14 40.51 0.77
CA GLU A 343 38.06 41.67 0.79
C GLU A 343 37.95 42.39 2.14
N ILE A 344 39.02 42.26 2.93
CA ILE A 344 39.07 42.66 4.35
C ILE A 344 39.39 44.15 4.47
N LYS A 345 38.57 44.89 5.23
CA LYS A 345 38.95 46.21 5.79
C LYS A 345 39.27 46.06 7.29
N PRO A 346 40.45 46.49 7.78
CA PRO A 346 40.83 46.34 9.17
C PRO A 346 40.10 47.33 10.08
N LYS A 347 39.67 46.89 11.26
CA LYS A 347 39.08 47.74 12.31
C LYS A 347 40.10 48.04 13.42
N LYS A 348 40.09 49.29 13.89
CA LYS A 348 41.04 49.84 14.88
C LYS A 348 40.86 49.20 16.27
N GLY A 349 41.95 49.14 17.03
CA GLY A 349 42.05 48.37 18.28
C GLY A 349 41.28 48.93 19.49
N LYS A 350 41.10 48.07 20.50
CA LYS A 350 40.58 48.41 21.83
C LYS A 350 41.75 48.68 22.78
N LYS A 351 41.65 49.73 23.61
CA LYS A 351 42.58 49.97 24.72
C LYS A 351 42.25 49.07 25.93
N LEU A 352 43.27 48.68 26.68
CA LEU A 352 43.13 48.12 28.02
C LEU A 352 42.56 49.18 28.97
N LEU A 353 41.77 48.74 29.95
CA LEU A 353 41.43 49.51 31.16
C LEU A 353 42.03 48.78 32.36
N VAL A 354 42.72 49.53 33.22
CA VAL A 354 43.37 49.06 34.44
C VAL A 354 42.33 48.93 35.55
N LYS A 355 42.58 48.01 36.49
CA LYS A 355 41.76 47.77 37.67
C LYS A 355 42.32 48.60 38.83
N ASP A 356 41.59 49.62 39.26
CA ASP A 356 41.88 50.32 40.51
C ASP A 356 41.25 49.58 41.70
N GLU A 357 41.95 49.60 42.84
CA GLU A 357 41.49 49.06 44.12
C GLU A 357 40.88 50.18 44.98
N GLN A 358 39.88 49.86 45.80
CA GLN A 358 39.44 50.71 46.91
C GLN A 358 39.65 49.97 48.24
N PRO A 359 40.04 50.69 49.32
CA PRO A 359 40.35 50.09 50.61
C PRO A 359 39.11 49.97 51.51
N ASP A 360 39.07 48.92 52.33
CA ASP A 360 38.22 48.85 53.53
C ASP A 360 38.73 49.81 54.62
N SER A 361 37.83 50.30 55.47
CA SER A 361 38.17 50.99 56.71
C SER A 361 37.05 50.86 57.74
N GLU A 362 37.47 50.52 58.97
CA GLU A 362 36.71 50.33 60.23
C GLU A 362 35.81 49.09 60.37
#